data_AF-A0A7S2ETY4-F1
#
_entry.id   AF-A0A7S2ETY4-F1
#
_cell.length_a   1.000
_cell.length_b   1.000
_cell.length_c   1.000
_cell.angle_alpha   90.00
_cell.angle_beta   90.00
_cell.angle_gamma   90.00
#
_symmetry.space_group_name_H-M   'P 1'
#
loop_
_entity.id
_entity.type
_entity.pdbx_description
1 polymer ?
#
loop_
_entity_poly.entity_id
_entity_poly.type
_entity_poly.pdbx_seq_one_letter_code
_entity_poly.pdbx_strand_id
1 'polypeptide(L)'
;DRTIEGSLKGMKTDRTIEGSRREAETVIFDIVEKALKKAKVSPKEIDVLVINCSLFSPTPSLCAMVISKFGMRSDIQSYNLSGMGCGASLISVGLAKDVLQRSAFGGKALVVSTEIIT
;
A
#
# COMPACT_ATOMS: atom_id res chain seq x y z
N ASP A 1 -24.33 4.82 30.86
CA ASP A 1 -24.66 3.46 30.38
C ASP A 1 -23.36 2.71 30.20
N ARG A 2 -23.02 1.85 31.17
CA ARG A 2 -21.71 1.17 31.30
C ARG A 2 -21.58 -0.03 30.34
N THR A 3 -22.46 -0.12 29.35
CA THR A 3 -22.58 -1.25 28.44
C THR A 3 -21.73 -1.05 27.18
N ILE A 4 -21.31 0.18 26.84
CA ILE A 4 -20.46 0.47 25.67
C ILE A 4 -18.95 0.35 25.99
N GLU A 5 -18.52 0.71 27.21
CA GLU A 5 -17.10 0.60 27.63
C GLU A 5 -16.60 -0.86 27.77
N GLY A 6 -17.51 -1.83 27.87
CA GLY A 6 -17.18 -3.25 28.01
C GLY A 6 -16.66 -3.90 26.72
N SER A 7 -17.08 -3.44 25.54
CA SER A 7 -16.75 -4.11 24.27
C SER A 7 -15.39 -3.74 23.66
N LEU A 8 -14.71 -2.72 24.19
CA LEU A 8 -13.36 -2.33 23.73
C LEU A 8 -12.23 -2.93 24.59
N LYS A 9 -12.58 -3.55 25.71
CA LYS A 9 -11.62 -4.11 26.67
C LYS A 9 -11.23 -5.54 26.28
N GLY A 10 -10.61 -5.72 25.12
CA GLY A 10 -10.20 -7.06 24.68
C GLY A 10 -9.42 -7.18 23.37
N MET A 11 -9.34 -6.14 22.53
CA MET A 11 -8.44 -6.16 21.38
C MET A 11 -7.00 -5.97 21.88
N LYS A 12 -6.30 -7.08 22.10
CA LYS A 12 -4.83 -7.05 22.24
C LYS A 12 -4.26 -6.53 20.92
N THR A 13 -3.74 -5.31 20.92
CA THR A 13 -2.95 -4.81 19.80
C THR A 13 -1.66 -5.61 19.76
N ASP A 14 -1.48 -6.38 18.68
CA ASP A 14 -0.25 -7.14 18.45
C ASP A 14 0.81 -6.20 17.89
N ARG A 15 1.55 -5.55 18.80
CA ARG A 15 2.62 -4.58 18.49
C ARG A 15 3.93 -5.23 18.07
N THR A 16 3.88 -6.48 17.60
CA THR A 16 5.04 -7.14 17.03
C THR A 16 5.16 -6.77 15.56
N ILE A 17 6.37 -6.84 15.02
CA ILE A 17 6.62 -6.65 13.59
C ILE A 17 5.76 -7.59 12.73
N GLU A 18 5.48 -8.79 13.22
CA GLU A 18 4.60 -9.76 12.54
C GLU A 18 3.13 -9.32 12.58
N GLY A 19 2.68 -8.76 13.71
CA GLY A 19 1.37 -8.13 13.84
C GLY A 19 1.18 -6.98 12.86
N SER A 20 2.12 -6.03 12.84
CA SER A 20 2.11 -4.88 11.91
C SER A 20 2.17 -5.35 10.45
N ARG A 21 2.93 -6.43 10.15
CA ARG A 21 2.97 -7.03 8.81
C ARG A 21 1.62 -7.59 8.40
N ARG A 22 0.98 -8.38 9.27
CA ARG A 22 -0.32 -9.00 9.00
C ARG A 22 -1.42 -7.95 8.79
N GLU A 23 -1.39 -6.90 9.59
CA GLU A 23 -2.28 -5.75 9.43
C GLU A 23 -2.05 -5.07 8.07
N ALA A 24 -0.79 -4.77 7.75
CA ALA A 24 -0.43 -4.16 6.47
C ALA A 24 -0.88 -5.01 5.28
N GLU A 25 -0.64 -6.32 5.31
CA GLU A 25 -1.11 -7.25 4.27
C GLU A 25 -2.64 -7.21 4.15
N THR A 26 -3.37 -7.29 5.26
CA THR A 26 -4.83 -7.28 5.27
C THR A 26 -5.40 -5.99 4.68
N VAL A 27 -4.92 -4.84 5.16
CA VAL A 27 -5.40 -3.52 4.75
C VAL A 27 -5.02 -3.24 3.30
N ILE A 28 -3.74 -3.43 2.94
CA ILE A 28 -3.24 -3.10 1.60
C ILE A 28 -3.88 -4.01 0.55
N PHE A 29 -4.01 -5.31 0.81
CA PHE A 29 -4.62 -6.21 -0.17
C PHE A 29 -6.10 -5.89 -0.42
N ASP A 30 -6.87 -5.61 0.62
CA ASP A 30 -8.29 -5.24 0.48
C ASP A 30 -8.46 -3.96 -0.35
N ILE A 31 -7.68 -2.91 -0.08
CA ILE A 31 -7.80 -1.65 -0.83
C ILE A 31 -7.33 -1.80 -2.28
N VAL A 32 -6.27 -2.58 -2.53
CA VAL A 32 -5.74 -2.80 -3.88
C VAL A 32 -6.76 -3.59 -4.71
N GLU A 33 -7.34 -4.64 -4.15
CA GLU A 33 -8.39 -5.42 -4.83
C GLU A 33 -9.59 -4.55 -5.18
N LYS A 34 -10.08 -3.76 -4.21
CA LYS A 34 -11.22 -2.83 -4.43
C LYS A 34 -10.89 -1.78 -5.49
N ALA A 35 -9.69 -1.21 -5.47
CA ALA A 35 -9.26 -0.20 -6.43
C ALA A 35 -9.19 -0.77 -7.86
N LEU A 36 -8.52 -1.92 -8.04
CA LEU A 36 -8.39 -2.59 -9.33
C LEU A 36 -9.76 -3.01 -9.89
N LYS A 37 -10.63 -3.57 -9.04
CA LYS A 37 -11.99 -3.97 -9.42
C LYS A 37 -12.85 -2.78 -9.82
N LYS A 38 -12.80 -1.67 -9.06
CA LYS A 38 -13.55 -0.45 -9.37
C LYS A 38 -13.08 0.18 -10.68
N ALA A 39 -11.77 0.18 -10.93
CA ALA A 39 -11.18 0.68 -12.17
C ALA A 39 -11.37 -0.28 -13.36
N LYS A 40 -11.76 -1.54 -13.11
CA LYS A 40 -11.79 -2.63 -14.10
C LYS A 40 -10.44 -2.83 -14.79
N VAL A 41 -9.35 -2.77 -14.01
CA VAL A 41 -7.98 -2.90 -14.47
C VAL A 41 -7.38 -4.20 -13.92
N SER A 42 -6.74 -4.98 -14.78
CA SER A 42 -5.99 -6.16 -14.37
C SER A 42 -4.70 -5.75 -13.65
N PRO A 43 -4.25 -6.47 -12.60
CA PRO A 43 -2.95 -6.22 -11.97
C PRO A 43 -1.77 -6.18 -12.96
N LYS A 44 -1.85 -6.95 -14.05
CA LYS A 44 -0.82 -6.99 -15.10
C LYS A 44 -0.79 -5.75 -15.99
N GLU A 45 -1.77 -4.87 -15.90
CA GLU A 45 -1.80 -3.61 -16.64
C GLU A 45 -1.19 -2.45 -15.84
N ILE A 46 -0.78 -2.69 -14.58
CA ILE A 46 -0.12 -1.67 -13.76
C ILE A 46 1.37 -1.63 -14.11
N ASP A 47 1.85 -0.46 -14.49
CA ASP A 47 3.24 -0.23 -14.89
C ASP A 47 4.08 0.34 -13.74
N VAL A 48 3.43 1.09 -12.84
CA VAL A 48 4.06 1.74 -11.69
C VAL A 48 3.27 1.44 -10.43
N LEU A 49 3.93 0.93 -9.39
CA LEU A 49 3.37 0.77 -8.06
C LEU A 49 4.11 1.67 -7.08
N VAL A 50 3.40 2.59 -6.44
CA VAL A 50 3.95 3.39 -5.34
C VAL A 50 3.18 3.04 -4.08
N ILE A 51 3.87 2.56 -3.05
CA ILE A 51 3.30 2.38 -1.71
C ILE A 51 4.02 3.33 -0.78
N ASN A 52 3.27 4.17 -0.06
CA ASN A 52 3.81 4.98 1.02
C ASN A 52 3.31 4.48 2.37
N CYS A 53 4.25 4.30 3.30
CA CYS A 53 4.00 4.02 4.70
C CYS A 53 5.15 4.60 5.55
N SER A 54 4.83 5.60 6.38
CA SER A 54 5.85 6.36 7.10
C SER A 54 6.58 5.56 8.17
N LEU A 55 5.86 4.68 8.89
CA LEU A 55 6.36 4.03 10.11
C LEU A 55 6.75 2.56 9.92
N PHE A 56 6.38 1.95 8.78
CA PHE A 56 6.57 0.52 8.57
C PHE A 56 7.11 0.22 7.16
N SER A 57 8.39 -0.15 7.09
CA SER A 57 9.09 -0.55 5.86
C SER A 57 9.83 -1.88 6.04
N PRO A 58 9.09 -3.01 6.11
CA PRO A 58 9.65 -4.32 6.38
C PRO A 58 10.46 -4.88 5.19
N THR A 59 11.16 -5.99 5.43
CA THR A 59 11.69 -6.87 4.37
C THR A 59 10.97 -8.22 4.46
N PRO A 60 10.31 -8.70 3.39
CA PRO A 60 10.13 -8.08 2.08
C PRO A 60 9.33 -6.77 2.14
N SER A 61 9.55 -5.86 1.17
CA SER A 61 8.88 -4.56 1.14
C SER A 61 7.37 -4.69 0.91
N LEU A 62 6.59 -3.67 1.30
CA LEU A 62 5.14 -3.64 1.05
C LEU A 62 4.83 -3.82 -0.44
N CYS A 63 5.60 -3.17 -1.31
CA CYS A 63 5.48 -3.35 -2.75
C CYS A 63 5.71 -4.81 -3.17
N ALA A 64 6.76 -5.45 -2.67
CA ALA A 64 7.06 -6.84 -3.00
C ALA A 64 5.92 -7.79 -2.57
N MET A 65 5.30 -7.53 -1.42
CA MET A 65 4.14 -8.30 -0.96
C MET A 65 2.94 -8.14 -1.90
N VAL A 66 2.64 -6.92 -2.34
CA VAL A 66 1.54 -6.64 -3.30
C VAL A 66 1.81 -7.25 -4.67
N ILE A 67 3.02 -7.08 -5.21
CA ILE A 67 3.40 -7.62 -6.52
C ILE A 67 3.24 -9.14 -6.54
N SER A 68 3.73 -9.80 -5.49
CA SER A 68 3.62 -11.24 -5.32
C SER A 68 2.16 -11.69 -5.18
N LYS A 69 1.38 -11.02 -4.32
CA LYS A 69 -0.02 -11.37 -4.04
C LYS A 69 -0.93 -11.26 -5.26
N PHE A 70 -0.77 -10.23 -6.08
CA PHE A 70 -1.64 -9.93 -7.22
C PHE A 70 -1.10 -10.43 -8.56
N GLY A 71 0.07 -11.07 -8.60
CA GLY A 71 0.68 -11.57 -9.83
C GLY A 71 0.94 -10.43 -10.83
N MET A 72 1.41 -9.29 -10.33
CA MET A 72 1.83 -8.17 -11.18
C MET A 72 3.04 -8.57 -12.02
N ARG A 73 3.33 -7.78 -13.07
CA ARG A 73 4.44 -8.10 -13.98
C ARG A 73 5.79 -7.98 -13.27
N SER A 74 6.76 -8.77 -13.70
CA SER A 74 8.12 -8.77 -13.14
C SER A 74 8.91 -7.49 -13.47
N ASP A 75 8.50 -6.76 -14.50
CA ASP A 75 9.12 -5.52 -14.97
C ASP A 75 8.44 -4.25 -14.40
N ILE A 76 7.52 -4.41 -13.46
CA ILE A 76 6.83 -3.29 -12.82
C ILE A 76 7.82 -2.38 -12.09
N GLN A 77 7.64 -1.06 -12.22
CA GLN A 77 8.42 -0.09 -11.46
C GLN A 77 7.79 0.11 -10.08
N SER A 78 8.46 -0.34 -9.03
CA SER A 78 7.92 -0.31 -7.66
C SER A 78 8.71 0.62 -6.74
N TYR A 79 8.00 1.46 -5.99
CA TYR A 79 8.59 2.44 -5.07
C TYR A 79 7.94 2.33 -3.67
N ASN A 80 8.75 2.04 -2.66
CA ASN A 80 8.31 2.01 -1.25
C ASN A 80 8.80 3.27 -0.55
N LEU A 81 7.90 4.21 -0.29
CA LEU A 81 8.21 5.50 0.34
C LEU A 81 7.98 5.41 1.85
N SER A 82 8.97 5.83 2.63
CA SER A 82 8.93 5.89 4.10
C SER A 82 9.63 7.17 4.60
N GLY A 83 9.34 7.59 5.83
CA GLY A 83 9.99 8.77 6.46
C GLY A 83 9.55 10.15 5.95
N MET A 84 8.59 10.24 5.01
CA MET A 84 8.13 11.51 4.43
C MET A 84 6.97 12.17 5.21
N GLY A 85 6.45 11.51 6.24
CA GLY A 85 5.36 12.02 7.07
C GLY A 85 4.05 12.25 6.29
N CYS A 86 3.21 13.17 6.76
CA CYS A 86 1.89 13.44 6.17
C CYS A 86 1.93 14.00 4.73
N GLY A 87 3.10 14.45 4.26
CA GLY A 87 3.29 14.90 2.88
C GLY A 87 3.50 13.77 1.86
N ALA A 88 3.71 12.53 2.34
CA ALA A 88 4.07 11.39 1.51
C ALA A 88 3.08 11.12 0.37
N SER A 89 1.78 11.35 0.60
CA SER A 89 0.75 11.09 -0.40
C SER A 89 0.90 11.99 -1.64
N LEU A 90 1.15 13.29 -1.46
CA LEU A 90 1.35 14.21 -2.60
C LEU A 90 2.65 13.91 -3.34
N ILE A 91 3.72 13.60 -2.59
CA ILE A 91 5.01 13.19 -3.15
C ILE A 91 4.85 11.93 -4.00
N SER A 92 4.08 10.95 -3.52
CA SER A 92 3.84 9.69 -4.22
C SER A 92 3.10 9.86 -5.54
N VAL A 93 2.14 10.80 -5.60
CA VAL A 93 1.43 11.14 -6.83
C VAL A 93 2.34 11.89 -7.81
N GLY A 94 3.16 12.82 -7.32
CA GLY A 94 4.17 13.52 -8.13
C GLY A 94 5.17 12.55 -8.76
N LEU A 95 5.71 11.64 -7.96
CA LEU A 95 6.59 10.58 -8.44
C LEU A 95 5.92 9.71 -9.51
N ALA A 96 4.69 9.25 -9.27
CA ALA A 96 3.96 8.44 -10.24
C ALA A 96 3.76 9.19 -11.57
N LYS A 97 3.41 10.49 -11.51
CA LYS A 97 3.30 11.34 -12.69
C LYS A 97 4.62 11.45 -13.45
N ASP A 98 5.71 11.78 -12.76
CA ASP A 98 7.02 11.98 -13.39
C ASP A 98 7.53 10.70 -14.05
N VAL A 99 7.30 9.54 -13.41
CA VAL A 99 7.65 8.23 -13.95
C VAL A 99 6.81 7.92 -15.20
N LEU A 100 5.50 8.12 -15.14
CA LEU A 100 4.61 7.90 -16.29
C LEU A 100 4.92 8.82 -17.46
N GLN A 101 5.31 10.08 -17.22
CA GLN A 101 5.67 11.04 -18.27
C GLN A 101 6.96 10.66 -19.01
N ARG A 102 7.84 9.87 -18.40
CA ARG A 102 9.05 9.33 -19.05
C ARG A 102 8.75 8.09 -19.90
N SER A 103 7.58 7.48 -19.75
CA SER A 103 7.14 6.38 -20.60
C SER A 103 6.61 6.90 -21.93
N ALA A 104 7.20 6.45 -23.04
CA ALA A 104 6.84 6.89 -24.40
C ALA A 104 5.41 6.50 -24.82
N PHE A 105 4.78 5.55 -24.13
CA PHE A 105 3.47 4.98 -24.51
C PHE A 105 2.36 5.27 -23.49
N GLY A 106 2.60 6.17 -22.53
CA GLY A 106 1.75 6.31 -21.35
C GLY A 106 1.85 5.09 -20.44
N GLY A 107 0.94 4.99 -19.46
CA GLY A 107 0.89 3.86 -18.53
C GLY A 107 -0.12 4.06 -17.39
N LYS A 108 -0.30 3.02 -16.57
CA LYS A 108 -1.15 3.03 -15.38
C LYS A 108 -0.29 2.96 -14.13
N ALA A 109 -0.51 3.89 -13.21
CA ALA A 109 0.09 3.87 -11.88
C ALA A 109 -0.95 3.51 -10.83
N LEU A 110 -0.57 2.67 -9.87
CA LEU A 110 -1.29 2.42 -8.64
C LEU A 110 -0.53 3.07 -7.49
N VAL A 111 -1.16 4.03 -6.82
CA VAL A 111 -0.62 4.70 -5.65
C VAL A 111 -1.41 4.29 -4.42
N VAL A 112 -0.72 3.73 -3.43
CA VAL A 112 -1.29 3.30 -2.16
C VAL A 112 -0.68 4.14 -1.04
N SER A 113 -1.54 4.74 -0.24
CA SER A 113 -1.14 5.49 0.95
C SER A 113 -1.76 4.85 2.18
N THR A 114 -0.94 4.48 3.14
CA THR A 114 -1.39 3.83 4.37
C THR A 114 -0.50 4.23 5.54
N GLU A 115 -1.06 4.19 6.73
CA GLU A 115 -0.36 4.43 7.99
C GLU A 115 -0.58 3.20 8.87
N ILE A 116 0.52 2.50 9.21
CA ILE A 116 0.52 1.33 10.10
C ILE A 116 1.18 1.78 11.41
N ILE A 117 0.39 1.87 12.49
CA ILE A 117 0.81 2.47 13.78
C ILE A 117 1.15 1.40 14.84
N THR A 118 0.79 0.14 14.57
CA THR A 118 0.78 -0.98 15.54
C THR A 118 2.16 -1.48 15.90
#